data_AF-A0A241WF27-F1
#
_entry.id   AF-A0A241WF27-F1
#
_cell.length_a   1.000
_cell.length_b   1.000
_cell.length_c   1.000
_cell.angle_alpha   90.00
_cell.angle_beta   90.00
_cell.angle_gamma   90.00
#
_symmetry.space_group_name_H-M   'P 1'
#
loop_
_entity.id
_entity.type
_entity.pdbx_description
1 polymer ?
#
loop_
_entity_poly.entity_id
_entity_poly.type
_entity_poly.pdbx_seq_one_letter_code
_entity_poly.pdbx_strand_id
1 'polypeptide(L)'
;MKFSSLFSSSAPLVRIFLITSVLTLTGCSLGISSEIKTAETMLNHFECKNIESTELVHSPITNYHEHALSASKDKATTYLESYKSGDVLFKIPLNEVIQQQYDIYKASCESLGGIQTEANIQE
;
A
#
# COMPACT_ATOMS: atom_id res chain seq x y z
N MET A 1 -0.42 -76.12 -13.74
CA MET A 1 -0.33 -74.69 -14.18
C MET A 1 1.04 -74.55 -14.85
N LYS A 2 1.26 -74.37 -16.17
CA LYS A 2 0.58 -73.60 -17.24
C LYS A 2 0.60 -72.09 -16.89
N PHE A 3 1.17 -71.15 -17.64
CA PHE A 3 1.79 -71.10 -18.98
C PHE A 3 2.83 -69.94 -19.00
N SER A 4 3.71 -70.03 -19.97
CA SER A 4 4.83 -69.19 -20.38
C SER A 4 4.50 -67.74 -20.81
N SER A 5 5.59 -66.95 -20.91
CA SER A 5 5.96 -65.98 -21.98
C SER A 5 5.33 -64.56 -22.07
N LEU A 6 6.24 -63.57 -21.99
CA LEU A 6 6.55 -62.49 -22.97
C LEU A 6 5.40 -61.78 -23.72
N PHE A 7 5.37 -60.45 -23.66
CA PHE A 7 5.19 -59.47 -24.77
C PHE A 7 5.34 -58.07 -24.13
N SER A 8 6.47 -57.37 -24.25
CA SER A 8 6.89 -56.51 -25.37
C SER A 8 5.88 -55.42 -25.79
N SER A 9 6.34 -54.18 -25.67
CA SER A 9 6.05 -53.02 -26.54
C SER A 9 4.97 -52.01 -26.14
N SER A 10 5.39 -50.74 -26.28
CA SER A 10 4.64 -49.49 -26.47
C SER A 10 4.09 -48.74 -25.24
N ALA A 11 4.82 -47.70 -24.82
CA ALA A 11 4.33 -46.31 -24.83
C ALA A 11 5.28 -45.38 -24.03
N PRO A 12 6.07 -44.50 -24.68
CA PRO A 12 6.95 -43.54 -24.02
C PRO A 12 6.18 -42.32 -23.48
N LEU A 13 5.07 -42.53 -22.78
CA LEU A 13 4.20 -41.43 -22.31
C LEU A 13 4.28 -41.18 -20.80
N VAL A 14 4.75 -42.16 -20.01
CA VAL A 14 4.72 -42.07 -18.54
C VAL A 14 5.93 -41.34 -17.95
N ARG A 15 6.99 -41.07 -18.73
CA ARG A 15 8.17 -40.33 -18.27
C ARG A 15 8.09 -38.81 -18.41
N ILE A 16 7.07 -38.28 -19.11
CA ILE A 16 6.95 -36.83 -19.36
C ILE A 16 6.17 -36.13 -18.24
N PHE A 17 5.40 -36.86 -17.44
CA PHE A 17 4.48 -36.26 -16.46
C PHE A 17 5.11 -35.90 -15.10
N LEU A 18 6.40 -36.20 -14.88
CA LEU A 18 7.07 -35.91 -13.60
C LEU A 18 7.96 -34.65 -13.62
N ILE A 19 7.95 -33.85 -14.69
CA ILE A 19 8.82 -32.65 -14.82
C ILE A 19 8.01 -31.33 -14.90
N THR A 20 6.68 -31.36 -14.74
CA THR A 20 5.82 -30.16 -14.92
C THR A 20 5.08 -29.73 -13.66
N SER A 21 5.71 -29.80 -12.50
CA SER A 21 5.13 -29.26 -11.26
C SER A 21 6.15 -28.47 -10.41
N VAL A 22 6.88 -27.54 -11.04
CA VAL A 22 7.72 -26.55 -10.34
C VAL A 22 7.45 -25.11 -10.83
N LEU A 23 6.37 -24.87 -11.57
CA LEU A 23 6.10 -23.56 -12.17
C LEU A 23 4.65 -23.11 -11.95
N THR A 24 4.19 -23.03 -10.70
CA THR A 24 2.98 -22.24 -10.37
C THR A 24 3.05 -21.67 -8.96
N LEU A 25 4.10 -20.91 -8.65
CA LEU A 25 4.00 -19.90 -7.58
C LEU A 25 4.59 -18.56 -8.01
N THR A 26 4.39 -18.17 -9.27
CA THR A 26 4.41 -16.75 -9.61
C THR A 26 3.07 -16.17 -9.17
N GLY A 27 2.93 -15.91 -7.86
CA GLY A 27 1.88 -15.02 -7.38
C GLY A 27 1.98 -13.71 -8.14
N CYS A 28 0.86 -13.18 -8.63
CA CYS A 28 0.79 -12.02 -9.51
C CYS A 28 1.55 -10.80 -8.94
N SER A 29 2.81 -10.61 -9.33
CA SER A 29 3.58 -9.39 -9.04
C SER A 29 3.08 -8.16 -9.81
N LEU A 30 2.10 -8.35 -10.71
CA LEU A 30 1.50 -7.30 -11.53
C LEU A 30 0.56 -6.37 -10.75
N GLY A 31 0.06 -6.77 -9.57
CA GLY A 31 -0.81 -5.92 -8.74
C GLY A 31 -0.04 -4.88 -7.91
N ILE A 32 1.08 -5.30 -7.32
CA ILE A 32 1.88 -4.51 -6.36
C ILE A 32 2.38 -3.20 -7.00
N SER A 33 2.76 -3.22 -8.28
CA SER A 33 3.25 -2.01 -8.97
C SER A 33 2.19 -0.93 -9.14
N SER A 34 0.95 -1.31 -9.44
CA SER A 34 -0.17 -0.37 -9.57
C SER A 34 -0.58 0.24 -8.24
N GLU A 35 -0.56 -0.54 -7.16
CA GLU A 35 -0.86 -0.08 -5.80
C GLU A 35 0.20 0.91 -5.31
N ILE A 36 1.48 0.63 -5.56
CA ILE A 36 2.60 1.53 -5.24
C ILE A 36 2.42 2.88 -5.94
N LYS A 37 2.12 2.88 -7.25
CA LYS A 37 1.95 4.11 -8.02
C LYS A 37 0.77 4.96 -7.53
N THR A 38 -0.35 4.31 -7.21
CA THR A 38 -1.51 5.01 -6.64
C THR A 38 -1.17 5.63 -5.28
N ALA A 39 -0.47 4.90 -4.42
CA ALA A 39 -0.02 5.40 -3.12
C ALA A 39 0.96 6.58 -3.24
N GLU A 40 1.92 6.53 -4.15
CA GLU A 40 2.81 7.65 -4.46
C GLU A 40 2.02 8.88 -4.92
N THR A 41 1.01 8.67 -5.77
CA THR A 41 0.14 9.75 -6.23
C THR A 41 -0.64 10.36 -5.06
N MET A 42 -1.17 9.53 -4.16
CA MET A 42 -1.88 9.99 -2.96
C MET A 42 -0.96 10.75 -2.00
N LEU A 43 0.29 10.34 -1.83
CA LEU A 43 1.27 11.04 -0.99
C LEU A 43 1.55 12.48 -1.47
N ASN A 44 1.41 12.77 -2.77
CA ASN A 44 1.52 14.14 -3.28
C ASN A 44 0.41 15.07 -2.76
N HIS A 45 -0.70 14.52 -2.24
CA HIS A 45 -1.75 15.31 -1.60
C HIS A 45 -1.48 15.61 -0.12
N PHE A 46 -0.42 15.05 0.49
CA PHE A 46 0.02 15.38 1.85
C PHE A 46 0.75 16.73 1.89
N GLU A 47 0.02 17.76 1.48
CA GLU A 47 0.41 19.17 1.48
C GLU A 47 -0.66 20.00 2.19
N CYS A 48 -0.33 20.45 3.39
CA CYS A 48 -1.17 21.31 4.18
C CYS A 48 -0.93 22.76 3.78
N LYS A 49 -1.92 23.36 3.11
CA LYS A 49 -1.86 24.73 2.58
C LYS A 49 -2.67 25.66 3.46
N ASN A 50 -2.35 26.95 3.39
CA ASN A 50 -3.00 28.03 4.16
C ASN A 50 -2.75 27.96 5.67
N ILE A 51 -1.59 27.42 6.08
CA ILE A 51 -1.15 27.44 7.47
C ILE A 51 0.20 28.13 7.53
N GLU A 52 0.24 29.29 8.17
CA GLU A 52 1.49 29.95 8.52
C GLU A 52 1.91 29.46 9.91
N SER A 53 2.80 28.47 9.98
CA SER A 53 3.24 27.87 11.24
C SER A 53 3.89 28.86 12.21
N THR A 54 4.45 29.95 11.68
CA THR A 54 5.01 31.06 12.48
C THR A 54 3.94 31.95 13.12
N GLU A 55 2.71 31.94 12.61
CA GLU A 55 1.57 32.70 13.14
C GLU A 55 0.57 31.85 13.92
N LEU A 56 0.78 30.53 13.98
CA LEU A 56 -0.04 29.66 14.82
C LEU A 56 0.14 30.01 16.30
N VAL A 57 -0.98 30.19 17.00
CA VAL A 57 -0.98 30.33 18.45
C VAL A 57 -0.61 28.98 19.06
N HIS A 58 0.65 28.85 19.48
CA HIS A 58 1.19 27.61 20.03
C HIS A 58 0.53 27.28 21.36
N SER A 59 -0.47 26.41 21.29
CA SER A 59 -1.21 25.85 22.41
C SER A 59 -1.02 24.33 22.44
N PRO A 60 -1.34 23.65 23.54
CA PRO A 60 -1.33 22.18 23.57
C PRO A 60 -2.17 21.54 22.47
N ILE A 61 -3.24 22.21 22.05
CA ILE A 61 -4.16 21.74 21.00
C ILE A 61 -3.50 21.85 19.63
N THR A 62 -2.92 23.01 19.29
CA THR A 62 -2.24 23.19 17.99
C THR A 62 -1.02 22.28 17.89
N ASN A 63 -0.21 22.17 18.95
CA ASN A 63 0.94 21.27 18.98
C ASN A 63 0.52 19.81 18.75
N TYR A 64 -0.63 19.39 19.29
CA TYR A 64 -1.17 18.05 19.05
C TYR A 64 -1.48 17.83 17.56
N HIS A 65 -2.16 18.79 16.92
CA HIS A 65 -2.49 18.67 15.50
C HIS A 65 -1.27 18.80 14.59
N GLU A 66 -0.27 19.63 14.93
CA GLU A 66 1.00 19.70 14.21
C GLU A 66 1.74 18.36 14.27
N HIS A 67 1.81 17.76 15.46
CA HIS A 67 2.40 16.44 15.63
C HIS A 67 1.61 15.37 14.85
N ALA A 68 0.28 15.38 14.91
CA ALA A 68 -0.56 14.45 14.16
C ALA A 68 -0.39 14.61 12.64
N LEU A 69 -0.19 15.84 12.17
CA LEU A 69 0.06 16.15 10.76
C LEU A 69 1.40 15.59 10.29
N SER A 70 2.48 15.80 11.05
CA SER A 70 3.78 15.19 10.72
C SER A 70 3.71 13.67 10.82
N ALA A 71 3.20 13.14 11.93
CA ALA A 71 3.21 11.71 12.20
C ALA A 71 2.37 10.91 11.19
N SER A 72 1.25 11.45 10.71
CA SER A 72 0.44 10.77 9.69
C SER A 72 1.15 10.71 8.35
N LYS A 73 1.81 11.79 7.91
CA LYS A 73 2.63 11.81 6.69
C LYS A 73 3.82 10.85 6.80
N ASP A 74 4.51 10.85 7.94
CA ASP A 74 5.65 9.97 8.19
C ASP A 74 5.22 8.51 8.15
N LYS A 75 4.13 8.15 8.83
CA LYS A 75 3.58 6.78 8.80
C LYS A 75 3.20 6.33 7.40
N ALA A 76 2.55 7.18 6.61
CA ALA A 76 2.19 6.87 5.23
C ALA A 76 3.44 6.62 4.36
N THR A 77 4.44 7.48 4.51
CA THR A 77 5.72 7.39 3.77
C THR A 77 6.48 6.13 4.15
N THR A 78 6.67 5.89 5.45
CA THR A 78 7.34 4.68 5.95
C THR A 78 6.61 3.41 5.51
N TYR A 79 5.28 3.39 5.55
CA TYR A 79 4.54 2.21 5.11
C TYR A 79 4.71 1.95 3.61
N LEU A 80 4.72 2.99 2.76
CA LEU A 80 5.03 2.84 1.34
C LEU A 80 6.44 2.29 1.11
N GLU A 81 7.44 2.77 1.85
CA GLU A 81 8.82 2.29 1.74
C GLU A 81 8.95 0.82 2.16
N SER A 82 8.36 0.44 3.29
CA SER A 82 8.25 -0.95 3.74
C SER A 82 7.52 -1.83 2.72
N TYR A 83 6.47 -1.31 2.07
CA TYR A 83 5.75 -2.02 1.01
C TYR A 83 6.61 -2.26 -0.23
N LYS A 84 7.42 -1.26 -0.63
CA LYS A 84 8.36 -1.36 -1.75
C LYS A 84 9.51 -2.33 -1.47
N SER A 85 10.01 -2.36 -0.24
CA SER A 85 11.09 -3.28 0.17
C SER A 85 10.61 -4.71 0.44
N GLY A 86 9.30 -4.92 0.51
CA GLY A 86 8.70 -6.21 0.89
C GLY A 86 8.74 -6.47 2.40
N ASP A 87 9.13 -5.49 3.21
CA ASP A 87 9.20 -5.55 4.67
C ASP A 87 7.88 -5.11 5.32
N VAL A 88 6.78 -5.74 4.90
CA VAL A 88 5.44 -5.39 5.37
C VAL A 88 5.05 -6.29 6.53
N LEU A 89 4.99 -5.72 7.73
CA LEU A 89 4.69 -6.47 8.96
C LEU A 89 3.22 -6.95 9.02
N PHE A 90 2.33 -6.29 8.29
CA PHE A 90 0.89 -6.55 8.29
C PHE A 90 0.36 -6.75 6.86
N LYS A 91 -0.62 -7.65 6.70
CA LYS A 91 -1.30 -7.90 5.42
C LYS A 91 -2.44 -6.91 5.17
N ILE A 92 -2.15 -5.61 5.31
CA ILE A 92 -3.12 -4.55 5.07
C ILE A 92 -2.84 -3.97 3.67
N PRO A 93 -3.84 -3.80 2.80
CA PRO A 93 -3.66 -3.16 1.50
C PRO A 93 -3.00 -1.80 1.61
N LEU A 94 -2.03 -1.51 0.73
CA LEU A 94 -1.28 -0.26 0.74
C LEU A 94 -2.19 0.97 0.62
N ASN A 95 -3.18 0.92 -0.27
CA ASN A 95 -4.13 2.01 -0.46
C ASN A 95 -4.93 2.34 0.82
N GLU A 96 -5.32 1.32 1.59
CA GLU A 96 -6.13 1.48 2.80
C GLU A 96 -5.32 2.20 3.88
N VAL A 97 -4.06 1.81 4.08
CA VAL A 97 -3.19 2.47 5.07
C VAL A 97 -2.93 3.93 4.68
N ILE A 98 -2.61 4.18 3.41
CA ILE A 98 -2.32 5.54 2.92
C ILE A 98 -3.57 6.43 3.03
N GLN A 99 -4.75 5.92 2.67
CA GLN A 99 -6.01 6.65 2.82
C GLN A 99 -6.31 6.97 4.29
N GLN A 100 -6.17 6.00 5.20
CA GLN A 100 -6.39 6.23 6.63
C GLN A 100 -5.45 7.30 7.19
N GLN A 101 -4.16 7.27 6.81
CA GLN A 101 -3.23 8.31 7.23
C GLN A 101 -3.56 9.67 6.59
N TYR A 102 -4.06 9.68 5.35
CA TYR A 102 -4.47 10.91 4.69
C TYR A 102 -5.69 11.55 5.37
N ASP A 103 -6.66 10.75 5.84
CA ASP A 103 -7.82 11.28 6.56
C ASP A 103 -7.41 11.93 7.90
N ILE A 104 -6.46 11.33 8.62
CA ILE A 104 -5.88 11.91 9.84
C ILE A 104 -5.10 13.19 9.52
N TYR A 105 -4.30 13.17 8.44
CA TYR A 105 -3.55 14.31 7.97
C TYR A 105 -4.48 15.49 7.65
N LYS A 106 -5.53 15.24 6.86
CA LYS A 106 -6.54 16.23 6.46
C LYS A 106 -7.26 16.82 7.67
N ALA A 107 -7.75 15.99 8.59
CA ALA A 107 -8.43 16.48 9.79
C ALA A 107 -7.53 17.34 10.68
N SER A 108 -6.25 16.96 10.80
CA SER A 108 -5.26 17.73 11.58
C SER A 108 -4.94 19.07 10.90
N CYS A 109 -4.81 19.05 9.58
CA CYS A 109 -4.57 20.23 8.75
C CYS A 109 -5.76 21.21 8.84
N GLU A 110 -6.99 20.72 8.72
CA GLU A 110 -8.22 21.52 8.90
C GLU A 110 -8.31 22.13 10.31
N SER A 111 -7.94 21.37 11.34
CA SER A 111 -7.95 21.84 12.75
C SER A 111 -6.92 22.94 13.02
N LEU A 112 -5.84 22.98 12.24
CA LEU A 112 -4.81 24.01 12.29
C LEU A 112 -5.16 25.24 11.44
N GLY A 113 -6.29 25.21 10.73
CA GLY A 113 -6.77 26.35 9.93
C GLY A 113 -6.49 26.26 8.43
N GLY A 114 -6.14 25.09 7.88
CA GLY A 114 -5.96 24.94 6.43
C GLY A 114 -6.43 23.61 5.87
N ILE A 115 -7.46 23.61 5.01
CA ILE A 115 -7.47 23.23 3.57
C ILE A 115 -8.80 23.82 3.04
N GLN A 116 -8.80 24.69 2.02
CA GLN A 116 -10.04 25.08 1.30
C GLN A 116 -9.74 25.28 -0.19
N THR A 117 -10.55 24.68 -1.07
CA THR A 117 -10.71 25.17 -2.46
C THR A 117 -12.16 25.00 -2.94
N GLU A 118 -12.84 26.16 -2.98
CA GLU A 118 -14.16 26.56 -3.52
C GLU A 118 -15.44 25.97 -2.88
N ALA A 119 -16.45 26.77 -2.48
CA ALA A 119 -16.80 28.13 -2.89
C ALA A 119 -17.27 29.01 -1.71
N ASN A 120 -16.99 30.31 -1.82
CA ASN A 120 -17.54 31.41 -1.01
C ASN A 120 -18.99 31.15 -0.54
N ILE A 121 -19.19 30.98 0.76
CA ILE A 121 -20.49 31.24 1.41
C ILE A 121 -20.21 32.10 2.63
N GLN A 122 -20.58 33.36 2.46
CA GLN A 122 -20.82 34.35 3.49
C GLN A 122 -21.83 33.79 4.51
N GLU A 123 -21.50 33.89 5.80
CA GLU A 123 -22.38 34.55 6.75
C GLU A 123 -21.55 35.38 7.73
#